data_AF-A0A3D3BTA9-F1
#
_entry.id   AF-A0A3D3BTA9-F1
#
_cell.length_a   1.000
_cell.length_b   1.000
_cell.length_c   1.000
_cell.angle_alpha   90.00
_cell.angle_beta   90.00
_cell.angle_gamma   90.00
#
_symmetry.space_group_name_H-M   'P 1'
#
loop_
_entity.id
_entity.type
_entity.pdbx_description
1 polymer ?
#
loop_
_entity_poly.entity_id
_entity_poly.type
_entity_poly.pdbx_seq_one_letter_code
_entity_poly.pdbx_strand_id
1 'polypeptide(L)'
;ADAAIPNPTGATFALYANDRAGGRPPRLRSGLPYFKPPYSTITAYDMNTGDIAFQIPTGETPDRIRNNPALEGVDIGDTGTGNAITMVATQNLLVYSDMDHDGETALLYAIDKQSGEELGRIEVPAQSRYGMSSWMHDGHQYIILQTGAKLTAIALPAAQPGGGSH
;
A
#
# COMPACT_ATOMS: atom_id res chain seq x y z
N ALA A 1 6.51 -6.07 -34.84
CA ALA A 1 5.14 -5.85 -35.32
C ALA A 1 4.18 -6.37 -34.26
N ASP A 2 3.18 -5.58 -33.88
CA ASP A 2 2.23 -5.93 -32.81
C ASP A 2 1.37 -7.13 -33.22
N ALA A 3 1.31 -8.16 -32.36
CA ALA A 3 0.61 -9.41 -32.61
C ALA A 3 -0.92 -9.28 -32.57
N ALA A 4 -1.45 -8.11 -32.16
CA ALA A 4 -2.88 -7.86 -32.02
C ALA A 4 -3.55 -7.19 -33.24
N ILE A 5 -2.78 -6.83 -34.28
CA ILE A 5 -3.28 -6.18 -35.51
C ILE A 5 -4.49 -6.88 -36.16
N PRO A 6 -4.61 -8.23 -36.22
CA PRO A 6 -5.72 -8.86 -36.94
C PRO A 6 -7.05 -8.92 -36.19
N ASN A 7 -7.12 -8.57 -34.89
CA ASN A 7 -8.34 -8.70 -34.08
C ASN A 7 -8.71 -7.38 -33.35
N PRO A 8 -9.24 -6.37 -34.05
CA PRO A 8 -9.72 -5.15 -33.40
C PRO A 8 -11.00 -5.45 -32.61
N THR A 9 -11.03 -5.09 -31.33
CA THR A 9 -12.12 -5.45 -30.40
C THR A 9 -13.31 -4.49 -30.39
N GLY A 10 -13.54 -3.66 -31.41
CA GLY A 10 -14.73 -2.79 -31.38
C GLY A 10 -14.98 -1.91 -32.60
N ALA A 11 -16.26 -1.59 -32.80
CA ALA A 11 -16.80 -0.78 -33.89
C ALA A 11 -17.04 0.71 -33.53
N THR A 12 -16.34 1.30 -32.53
CA THR A 12 -16.42 2.73 -32.10
C THR A 12 -15.14 3.16 -31.34
N PHE A 13 -14.96 4.40 -30.83
CA PHE A 13 -14.47 5.65 -31.45
C PHE A 13 -13.04 5.99 -30.96
N ALA A 14 -12.01 5.23 -31.31
CA ALA A 14 -10.63 5.60 -30.99
C ALA A 14 -9.71 5.43 -32.20
N LEU A 15 -8.99 6.50 -32.55
CA LEU A 15 -8.00 6.51 -33.63
C LEU A 15 -6.81 5.59 -33.36
N TYR A 16 -6.60 5.21 -32.10
CA TYR A 16 -5.54 4.33 -31.63
C TYR A 16 -6.14 3.26 -30.73
N ALA A 17 -5.62 2.04 -30.82
CA ALA A 17 -5.91 1.01 -29.84
C ALA A 17 -5.49 1.52 -28.46
N ASN A 18 -6.36 1.37 -27.46
CA ASN A 18 -5.88 1.46 -26.09
C ASN A 18 -4.83 0.37 -25.93
N ASP A 19 -3.59 0.76 -25.66
CA ASP A 19 -2.58 -0.17 -25.14
C ASP A 19 -3.21 -0.91 -23.95
N ARG A 20 -2.89 -2.20 -23.79
CA ARG A 20 -3.51 -3.03 -22.76
C ARG A 20 -3.41 -2.28 -21.43
N ALA A 21 -4.55 -1.96 -20.83
CA ALA A 21 -4.61 -1.30 -19.53
C ALA A 21 -3.67 -2.04 -18.56
N GLY A 22 -2.58 -1.38 -18.14
CA GLY A 22 -1.58 -1.97 -17.26
C GLY A 22 -0.21 -2.26 -17.89
N GLY A 23 0.24 -1.48 -18.88
CA GLY A 23 1.65 -1.48 -19.28
C GLY A 23 2.55 -1.35 -18.04
N ARG A 24 3.35 -2.38 -17.75
CA ARG A 24 4.28 -2.36 -16.61
C ARG A 24 5.18 -1.13 -16.75
N PRO A 25 5.37 -0.33 -15.69
CA PRO A 25 6.27 0.82 -15.74
C PRO A 25 7.61 0.42 -16.36
N PRO A 26 8.22 1.25 -17.22
CA PRO A 26 9.50 0.94 -17.82
C PRO A 26 10.52 0.51 -16.76
N ARG A 27 11.25 -0.56 -17.05
CA ARG A 27 12.29 -1.10 -16.17
C ARG A 27 13.65 -1.04 -16.86
N LEU A 28 14.68 -0.82 -16.06
CA LEU A 28 16.06 -0.97 -16.48
C LEU A 28 16.36 -2.44 -16.81
N ARG A 29 17.45 -2.70 -17.52
CA ARG A 29 17.93 -4.06 -17.78
C ARG A 29 18.17 -4.85 -16.48
N SER A 30 18.51 -4.18 -15.38
CA SER A 30 18.65 -4.76 -14.04
C SER A 30 17.33 -5.19 -13.40
N GLY A 31 16.18 -4.89 -14.02
CA GLY A 31 14.85 -5.18 -13.47
C GLY A 31 14.33 -4.12 -12.49
N LEU A 32 15.14 -3.10 -12.17
CA LEU A 32 14.72 -1.97 -11.33
C LEU A 32 13.76 -1.04 -12.09
N PRO A 33 12.84 -0.35 -11.39
CA PRO A 33 12.07 0.74 -11.99
C PRO A 33 12.98 1.80 -12.62
N TYR A 34 12.53 2.40 -13.71
CA TYR A 34 13.27 3.46 -14.39
C TYR A 34 13.37 4.75 -13.54
N PHE A 35 12.35 5.04 -12.75
CA PHE A 35 12.33 6.19 -11.84
C PHE A 35 12.99 5.86 -10.50
N LYS A 36 13.43 6.91 -9.79
CA LYS A 36 13.99 6.77 -8.44
C LYS A 36 12.87 6.50 -7.42
N PRO A 37 13.16 5.77 -6.33
CA PRO A 37 12.23 5.62 -5.21
C PRO A 37 11.96 6.97 -4.50
N PRO A 38 10.89 7.06 -3.68
CA PRO A 38 9.95 6.00 -3.34
C PRO A 38 8.95 5.67 -4.47
N TYR A 39 8.54 4.40 -4.55
CA TYR A 39 7.63 3.86 -5.56
C TYR A 39 6.15 3.90 -5.13
N SER A 40 5.91 4.02 -3.83
CA SER A 40 4.60 4.28 -3.22
C SER A 40 4.82 5.15 -2.00
N THR A 41 3.91 6.11 -1.77
CA THR A 41 3.98 7.02 -0.62
C THR A 41 2.61 7.28 -0.01
N ILE A 42 2.58 7.52 1.30
CA ILE A 42 1.49 8.23 1.98
C ILE A 42 1.91 9.68 2.13
N THR A 43 1.05 10.60 1.68
CA THR A 43 1.27 12.04 1.80
C THR A 43 0.11 12.65 2.58
N ALA A 44 0.43 13.34 3.67
CA ALA A 44 -0.54 14.13 4.42
C ALA A 44 -0.45 15.60 4.00
N TYR A 45 -1.61 16.22 3.81
CA TYR A 45 -1.74 17.63 3.47
C TYR A 45 -2.46 18.38 4.59
N ASP A 46 -1.96 19.57 4.93
CA ASP A 46 -2.73 20.52 5.72
C ASP A 46 -3.82 21.13 4.83
N MET A 47 -5.08 20.90 5.19
CA MET A 47 -6.22 21.36 4.38
C MET A 47 -6.48 22.87 4.50
N ASN A 48 -5.89 23.56 5.47
CA ASN A 48 -5.99 25.00 5.62
C ASN A 48 -5.00 25.74 4.71
N THR A 49 -3.76 25.23 4.59
CA THR A 49 -2.69 25.90 3.83
C THR A 49 -2.43 25.26 2.47
N GLY A 50 -2.72 23.97 2.31
CA GLY A 50 -2.36 23.16 1.14
C GLY A 50 -0.94 22.60 1.19
N ASP A 51 -0.20 22.82 2.28
CA ASP A 51 1.17 22.34 2.43
C ASP A 51 1.22 20.83 2.72
N ILE A 52 2.32 20.19 2.33
CA ILE A 52 2.61 18.81 2.72
C ILE A 52 3.06 18.81 4.19
N ALA A 53 2.27 18.18 5.06
CA ALA A 53 2.61 17.99 6.46
C ALA A 53 3.70 16.92 6.62
N PHE A 54 3.54 15.79 5.95
CA PHE A 54 4.57 14.76 5.81
C PHE A 54 4.37 13.93 4.55
N GLN A 55 5.44 13.28 4.11
CA GLN A 55 5.41 12.25 3.08
C GLN A 55 6.34 11.10 3.48
N ILE A 56 5.80 9.88 3.52
CA ILE A 56 6.53 8.66 3.88
C ILE A 56 6.35 7.59 2.79
N PRO A 57 7.33 6.70 2.58
CA PRO A 57 7.13 5.49 1.78
C PRO A 57 6.08 4.56 2.42
N THR A 58 5.49 3.65 1.63
CA THR A 58 4.54 2.64 2.17
C THR A 58 5.18 1.27 2.28
N GLY A 59 4.99 0.60 3.42
CA GLY A 59 5.59 -0.70 3.69
C GLY A 59 7.11 -0.62 3.72
N GLU A 60 7.80 -1.67 3.27
CA GLU A 60 9.26 -1.72 3.19
C GLU A 60 9.76 -1.89 1.75
N THR A 61 11.05 -1.65 1.52
CA THR A 61 11.75 -2.00 0.27
C THR A 61 11.62 -3.50 -0.04
N PRO A 62 10.95 -3.89 -1.14
CA PRO A 62 10.80 -5.30 -1.51
C PRO A 62 12.14 -5.99 -1.80
N ASP A 63 12.23 -7.28 -1.51
CA ASP A 63 13.44 -8.09 -1.70
C ASP A 63 13.96 -8.07 -3.14
N ARG A 64 13.05 -8.02 -4.12
CA ARG A 64 13.39 -7.85 -5.55
C ARG A 64 14.15 -6.56 -5.89
N ILE A 65 14.08 -5.55 -5.01
CA ILE A 65 14.81 -4.29 -5.11
C ILE A 65 16.01 -4.32 -4.15
N ARG A 66 15.78 -4.64 -2.86
CA ARG A 66 16.81 -4.70 -1.81
C ARG A 66 18.00 -5.60 -2.21
N ASN A 67 17.72 -6.76 -2.81
CA ASN A 67 18.73 -7.76 -3.16
C ASN A 67 19.21 -7.65 -4.62
N ASN A 68 18.94 -6.53 -5.31
CA ASN A 68 19.33 -6.38 -6.70
C ASN A 68 20.85 -6.12 -6.84
N PRO A 69 21.60 -6.92 -7.63
CA PRO A 69 23.05 -6.73 -7.80
C PRO A 69 23.44 -5.36 -8.34
N ALA A 70 22.55 -4.67 -9.07
CA ALA A 70 22.82 -3.33 -9.59
C ALA A 70 22.80 -2.24 -8.49
N LEU A 71 22.41 -2.58 -7.26
CA LEU A 71 22.41 -1.69 -6.09
C LEU A 71 23.54 -1.99 -5.11
N GLU A 72 24.48 -2.87 -5.46
CA GLU A 72 25.61 -3.19 -4.60
C GLU A 72 26.41 -1.92 -4.25
N GLY A 73 26.58 -1.66 -2.95
CA GLY A 73 27.27 -0.47 -2.45
C GLY A 73 26.47 0.83 -2.50
N VAL A 74 25.17 0.79 -2.82
CA VAL A 74 24.28 1.96 -2.87
C VAL A 74 23.28 1.89 -1.72
N ASP A 75 23.24 2.93 -0.88
CA ASP A 75 22.15 3.13 0.08
C ASP A 75 20.96 3.79 -0.62
N ILE A 76 19.86 3.05 -0.75
CA ILE A 76 18.63 3.48 -1.40
C ILE A 76 17.54 3.91 -0.42
N GLY A 77 17.75 3.69 0.89
CA GLY A 77 16.71 3.86 1.90
C GLY A 77 15.48 2.97 1.68
N ASP A 78 14.35 3.40 2.25
CA ASP A 78 13.06 2.75 2.05
C ASP A 78 12.42 3.20 0.73
N THR A 79 12.22 2.26 -0.18
CA THR A 79 11.62 2.53 -1.48
C THR A 79 10.10 2.50 -1.47
N GLY A 80 9.52 2.00 -0.39
CA GLY A 80 8.15 1.50 -0.38
C GLY A 80 7.94 0.32 -1.33
N THR A 81 6.79 -0.32 -1.19
CA THR A 81 6.46 -1.56 -1.92
C THR A 81 6.15 -1.34 -3.41
N GLY A 82 5.66 -0.14 -3.75
CA GLY A 82 5.07 0.20 -5.05
C GLY A 82 3.64 -0.33 -5.22
N ASN A 83 3.00 -0.83 -4.16
CA ASN A 83 1.62 -1.30 -4.20
C ASN A 83 0.63 -0.15 -4.05
N ALA A 84 -0.58 -0.35 -4.57
CA ALA A 84 -1.72 0.46 -4.21
C ALA A 84 -2.24 -0.02 -2.86
N ILE A 85 -2.10 0.80 -1.83
CA ILE A 85 -2.52 0.48 -0.47
C ILE A 85 -3.96 0.90 -0.20
N THR A 86 -4.56 0.30 0.82
CA THR A 86 -5.83 0.77 1.38
C THR A 86 -5.57 1.35 2.76
N MET A 87 -6.40 2.30 3.19
CA MET A 87 -6.19 3.04 4.44
C MET A 87 -7.50 3.30 5.16
N VAL A 88 -7.44 3.41 6.48
CA VAL A 88 -8.53 3.88 7.32
C VAL A 88 -7.97 4.77 8.43
N ALA A 89 -8.55 5.96 8.58
CA ALA A 89 -8.21 6.85 9.67
C ALA A 89 -9.06 6.51 10.90
N THR A 90 -8.41 6.42 12.05
CA THR A 90 -9.06 6.37 13.37
C THR A 90 -8.91 7.72 14.07
N GLN A 91 -9.40 7.83 15.31
CA GLN A 91 -9.24 9.06 16.08
C GLN A 91 -7.75 9.41 16.30
N ASN A 92 -6.90 8.41 16.54
CA ASN A 92 -5.50 8.63 16.93
C ASN A 92 -4.48 8.18 15.87
N LEU A 93 -4.84 7.20 15.04
CA LEU A 93 -3.91 6.51 14.14
C LEU A 93 -4.42 6.56 12.69
N LEU A 94 -3.51 6.58 11.72
CA LEU A 94 -3.81 6.12 10.37
C LEU A 94 -3.35 4.67 10.26
N VAL A 95 -4.26 3.80 9.82
CA VAL A 95 -3.93 2.38 9.59
C VAL A 95 -3.97 2.12 8.09
N TYR A 96 -2.94 1.47 7.57
CA TYR A 96 -2.87 1.10 6.16
C TYR A 96 -2.46 -0.36 5.97
N SER A 97 -2.89 -0.94 4.85
CA SER A 97 -2.59 -2.32 4.48
C SER A 97 -1.52 -2.37 3.40
N ASP A 98 -0.49 -3.17 3.58
CA ASP A 98 0.48 -3.47 2.52
C ASP A 98 1.04 -4.90 2.67
N MET A 99 1.93 -5.29 1.77
CA MET A 99 2.78 -6.47 1.89
C MET A 99 4.11 -6.09 2.54
N ASP A 100 4.70 -7.02 3.28
CA ASP A 100 6.07 -6.88 3.77
C ASP A 100 7.10 -7.00 2.62
N HIS A 101 8.37 -6.82 2.95
CA HIS A 101 9.49 -6.86 2.01
C HIS A 101 9.56 -8.16 1.19
N ASP A 102 9.09 -9.27 1.73
CA ASP A 102 9.06 -10.60 1.08
C ASP A 102 7.99 -10.70 -0.02
N GLY A 103 6.98 -9.82 -0.01
CA GLY A 103 5.83 -9.87 -0.91
C GLY A 103 4.82 -10.99 -0.62
N GLU A 104 4.97 -11.70 0.51
CA GLU A 104 4.12 -12.82 0.94
C GLU A 104 3.35 -12.48 2.22
N THR A 105 4.00 -11.78 3.16
CA THR A 105 3.44 -11.45 4.46
C THR A 105 2.54 -10.22 4.35
N ALA A 106 1.25 -10.37 4.62
CA ALA A 106 0.31 -9.25 4.59
C ALA A 106 0.25 -8.57 5.96
N LEU A 107 0.41 -7.25 5.98
CA LEU A 107 0.53 -6.46 7.20
C LEU A 107 -0.50 -5.32 7.25
N LEU A 108 -0.93 -4.99 8.47
CA LEU A 108 -1.48 -3.69 8.79
C LEU A 108 -0.44 -2.88 9.55
N TYR A 109 -0.14 -1.71 9.01
CA TYR A 109 0.75 -0.73 9.61
C TYR A 109 -0.09 0.35 10.28
N ALA A 110 0.29 0.74 11.49
CA ALA A 110 -0.29 1.85 12.22
C ALA A 110 0.74 2.99 12.29
N ILE A 111 0.36 4.17 11.82
CA ILE A 111 1.22 5.35 11.84
C ILE A 111 0.57 6.49 12.63
N ASP A 112 1.42 7.33 13.22
CA ASP A 112 1.00 8.61 13.78
C ASP A 112 0.52 9.55 12.67
N LYS A 113 -0.64 10.17 12.86
CA LYS A 113 -1.28 11.02 11.84
C LYS A 113 -0.66 12.40 11.71
N GLN A 114 0.19 12.82 12.63
CA GLN A 114 0.82 14.13 12.64
C GLN A 114 2.25 14.05 12.09
N SER A 115 3.01 13.04 12.50
CA SER A 115 4.41 12.87 12.09
C SER A 115 4.62 11.90 10.93
N GLY A 116 3.69 10.95 10.71
CA GLY A 116 3.89 9.84 9.79
C GLY A 116 4.78 8.71 10.33
N GLU A 117 5.17 8.76 11.61
CA GLU A 117 5.99 7.73 12.25
C GLU A 117 5.23 6.40 12.35
N GLU A 118 5.88 5.29 12.01
CA GLU A 118 5.33 3.95 12.26
C GLU A 118 5.33 3.66 13.76
N LEU A 119 4.14 3.43 14.31
CA LEU A 119 3.93 3.10 15.72
C LEU A 119 3.88 1.59 15.96
N GLY A 120 3.62 0.82 14.91
CA GLY A 120 3.67 -0.63 14.93
C GLY A 120 2.94 -1.26 13.75
N ARG A 121 3.03 -2.58 13.68
CA ARG A 121 2.40 -3.38 12.62
C ARG A 121 1.98 -4.75 13.11
N ILE A 122 0.98 -5.32 12.47
CA ILE A 122 0.46 -6.66 12.75
C ILE A 122 0.24 -7.43 11.46
N GLU A 123 0.44 -8.75 11.51
CA GLU A 123 0.11 -9.64 10.41
C GLU A 123 -1.40 -9.85 10.29
N VAL A 124 -1.88 -9.88 9.04
CA VAL A 124 -3.26 -10.19 8.70
C VAL A 124 -3.35 -11.40 7.77
N PRO A 125 -4.47 -12.13 7.75
CA PRO A 125 -4.54 -13.42 7.06
C PRO A 125 -4.32 -13.37 5.54
N ALA A 126 -4.52 -12.22 4.89
CA ALA A 126 -4.28 -12.03 3.46
C ALA A 126 -4.24 -10.54 3.10
N GLN A 127 -3.77 -10.23 1.87
CA GLN A 127 -3.79 -8.90 1.30
C GLN A 127 -5.19 -8.27 1.33
N SER A 128 -5.29 -7.02 1.79
CA SER A 128 -6.44 -6.18 1.49
C SER A 128 -6.23 -5.43 0.18
N ARG A 129 -7.20 -5.53 -0.74
CA ARG A 129 -7.16 -4.83 -2.04
C ARG A 129 -8.20 -3.72 -2.17
N TYR A 130 -9.22 -3.75 -1.33
CA TYR A 130 -10.35 -2.83 -1.37
C TYR A 130 -10.50 -2.12 -0.02
N GLY A 131 -11.23 -1.00 -0.04
CA GLY A 131 -11.28 -0.05 1.06
C GLY A 131 -11.49 -0.70 2.43
N MET A 132 -10.75 -0.20 3.41
CA MET A 132 -10.93 -0.55 4.81
C MET A 132 -11.96 0.37 5.47
N SER A 133 -12.53 -0.07 6.57
CA SER A 133 -13.48 0.73 7.33
C SER A 133 -13.44 0.36 8.81
N SER A 134 -13.83 1.31 9.67
CA SER A 134 -13.76 1.18 11.11
C SER A 134 -15.16 1.22 11.72
N TRP A 135 -15.45 0.32 12.67
CA TRP A 135 -16.71 0.27 13.42
C TRP A 135 -16.49 0.18 14.91
N MET A 136 -17.49 0.66 15.66
CA MET A 136 -17.62 0.41 17.08
C MET A 136 -18.67 -0.68 17.31
N HIS A 137 -18.34 -1.68 18.13
CA HIS A 137 -19.28 -2.69 18.60
C HIS A 137 -18.97 -3.00 20.07
N ASP A 138 -20.00 -2.91 20.92
CA ASP A 138 -19.91 -3.15 22.37
C ASP A 138 -18.77 -2.40 23.06
N GLY A 139 -18.59 -1.11 22.72
CA GLY A 139 -17.55 -0.24 23.31
C GLY A 139 -16.15 -0.44 22.71
N HIS A 140 -15.99 -1.34 21.74
CA HIS A 140 -14.71 -1.70 21.18
C HIS A 140 -14.61 -1.35 19.69
N GLN A 141 -13.43 -0.90 19.26
CA GLN A 141 -13.18 -0.52 17.88
C GLN A 141 -12.62 -1.69 17.07
N TYR A 142 -13.18 -1.89 15.87
CA TYR A 142 -12.80 -2.92 14.92
C TYR A 142 -12.47 -2.30 13.57
N ILE A 143 -11.43 -2.81 12.93
CA ILE A 143 -11.10 -2.52 11.54
C ILE A 143 -11.56 -3.69 10.68
N ILE A 144 -12.36 -3.40 9.67
CA ILE A 144 -12.88 -4.37 8.72
C ILE A 144 -12.08 -4.29 7.42
N LEU A 145 -11.56 -5.44 7.00
CA LEU A 145 -10.75 -5.61 5.80
C LEU A 145 -11.41 -6.58 4.84
N GLN A 146 -11.21 -6.39 3.55
CA GLN A 146 -11.52 -7.41 2.56
C GLN A 146 -10.27 -8.25 2.27
N THR A 147 -10.20 -9.44 2.86
CA THR A 147 -9.11 -10.40 2.71
C THR A 147 -9.52 -11.48 1.69
N GLY A 148 -9.14 -11.28 0.43
CA GLY A 148 -9.57 -12.14 -0.67
C GLY A 148 -11.09 -12.14 -0.86
N ALA A 149 -11.73 -13.30 -0.65
CA ALA A 149 -13.18 -13.50 -0.79
C ALA A 149 -13.96 -13.34 0.54
N LYS A 150 -13.30 -12.88 1.61
CA LYS A 150 -13.90 -12.74 2.95
C LYS A 150 -13.76 -11.32 3.48
N LEU A 151 -14.59 -11.00 4.48
CA LEU A 151 -14.38 -9.86 5.36
C LEU A 151 -13.73 -10.36 6.65
N THR A 152 -12.63 -9.73 7.04
CA THR A 152 -11.95 -9.99 8.31
C THR A 152 -12.13 -8.78 9.22
N ALA A 153 -12.58 -9.03 10.45
CA ALA A 153 -12.60 -8.02 11.50
C ALA A 153 -11.36 -8.18 12.37
N ILE A 154 -10.61 -7.11 12.55
CA ILE A 154 -9.46 -7.02 13.45
C ILE A 154 -9.85 -6.11 14.61
N ALA A 155 -9.76 -6.64 15.82
CA ALA A 155 -10.01 -5.91 17.05
C ALA A 155 -8.75 -5.11 17.41
N LEU A 156 -8.87 -3.81 17.71
CA LEU A 156 -7.74 -3.04 18.23
C LEU A 156 -7.38 -3.51 19.65
N PRO A 157 -6.16 -3.27 20.18
CA PRO A 157 -5.71 -3.86 21.46
C PRO A 157 -6.66 -3.63 22.65
N ALA A 158 -7.32 -2.47 22.72
CA ALA A 158 -8.34 -2.19 23.75
C ALA A 158 -9.61 -3.07 23.65
N ALA A 159 -9.79 -3.77 22.52
CA ALA A 159 -10.89 -4.69 22.24
C ALA A 159 -10.56 -6.16 22.52
N GLN A 160 -9.33 -6.47 22.94
CA GLN A 160 -9.02 -7.83 23.38
C GLN A 160 -9.71 -8.11 24.72
N PRO A 161 -10.40 -9.25 24.89
CA PRO A 161 -10.88 -9.69 26.19
C PRO A 161 -9.67 -9.96 27.09
N GLY A 162 -9.28 -8.96 27.89
CA GLY A 162 -8.09 -8.96 28.75
C GLY A 162 -7.21 -7.71 28.66
N GLY A 163 -7.42 -6.84 27.65
CA GLY A 163 -6.71 -5.57 27.51
C GLY A 163 -7.28 -4.52 28.47
N GLY A 164 -6.77 -4.49 29.70
CA GLY A 164 -7.14 -3.48 30.69
C GLY A 164 -6.94 -2.06 30.14
N SER A 165 -7.92 -1.21 30.41
CA SER A 165 -7.84 0.23 30.20
C SER A 165 -6.62 0.81 30.94
N HIS A 166 -5.72 1.42 30.18
CA HIS A 166 -4.75 2.38 30.70
C HIS A 166 -4.95 3.71 29.99
#